data_AF-A0A381VLQ9-F1
#
_entry.id   AF-A0A381VLQ9-F1
#
_cell.length_a   1.000
_cell.length_b   1.000
_cell.length_c   1.000
_cell.angle_alpha   90.00
_cell.angle_beta   90.00
_cell.angle_gamma   90.00
#
_symmetry.space_group_name_H-M   'P 1'
#
loop_
_entity.id
_entity.type
_entity.pdbx_description
1 polymer ?
#
loop_
_entity_poly.entity_id
_entity_poly.type
_entity_poly.pdbx_seq_one_letter_code
_entity_poly.pdbx_strand_id
1 'polypeptide(L)' 'MKALLSVYNKKEIELIGISLSEAGYEIISTGGTYNSLNKAGVPVQ' A
#
# COMPACT_ATOMS: atom_id res chain seq x y z
N MET A 1 8.02 -7.04 9.10
CA MET A 1 6.64 -7.14 9.62
C MET A 1 5.67 -6.96 8.44
N LYS A 2 4.38 -7.30 8.56
CA LYS A 2 3.41 -7.17 7.46
C LYS A 2 2.34 -6.12 7.77
N ALA A 3 1.91 -5.36 6.77
CA ALA A 3 0.82 -4.38 6.88
C ALA A 3 -0.26 -4.68 5.84
N LEU A 4 -1.52 -4.84 6.29
CA LEU A 4 -2.68 -5.05 5.41
C LEU A 4 -3.37 -3.71 5.15
N LEU A 5 -3.46 -3.31 3.90
CA LEU A 5 -4.16 -2.08 3.47
C LEU A 5 -5.41 -2.45 2.67
N SER A 6 -6.58 -2.06 3.16
CA SER A 6 -7.85 -2.25 2.44
C SER A 6 -8.82 -1.13 2.80
N VAL A 7 -8.89 -0.11 1.94
CA VAL A 7 -9.63 1.12 2.23
C VAL A 7 -10.53 1.52 1.07
N TYR A 8 -11.68 2.09 1.42
CA TYR A 8 -12.58 2.69 0.43
C TYR A 8 -12.02 4.01 -0.10
N ASN A 9 -11.77 4.97 0.80
CA ASN A 9 -11.11 6.24 0.49
C ASN A 9 -9.60 6.02 0.37
N LYS A 10 -9.06 6.28 -0.82
CA LYS A 10 -7.64 6.06 -1.16
C LYS A 10 -6.82 7.35 -1.13
N LYS A 11 -7.39 8.45 -0.60
CA LYS A 11 -6.65 9.69 -0.45
C LYS A 11 -5.35 9.41 0.30
N GLU A 12 -4.21 9.70 -0.35
CA GLU A 12 -2.85 9.57 0.19
C GLU A 12 -2.44 8.13 0.57
N ILE A 13 -3.13 7.11 0.04
CA ILE A 13 -2.76 5.71 0.30
C ILE A 13 -1.37 5.37 -0.25
N GLU A 14 -0.96 6.06 -1.33
CA GLU A 14 0.36 5.94 -1.92
C GLU A 14 1.45 6.38 -0.94
N LEU A 15 1.27 7.54 -0.30
CA LEU A 15 2.22 8.08 0.69
C LEU A 15 2.36 7.14 1.88
N ILE A 16 1.23 6.63 2.39
CA ILE A 16 1.21 5.64 3.48
C ILE A 16 1.94 4.37 3.07
N GLY A 17 1.69 3.86 1.86
CA GLY A 17 2.34 2.66 1.33
C GLY A 17 3.85 2.83 1.20
N ILE A 18 4.31 3.97 0.70
CA ILE A 18 5.74 4.30 0.58
C ILE A 18 6.37 4.34 1.97
N SER A 19 5.81 5.10 2.91
CA SER A 19 6.39 5.23 4.26
C SER A 19 6.45 3.89 5.00
N LEU A 20 5.43 3.03 4.86
CA LEU A 20 5.44 1.70 5.45
C LEU A 20 6.49 0.80 4.79
N SER A 21 6.63 0.86 3.47
CA SER A 21 7.64 0.09 2.74
C SER A 21 9.06 0.51 3.14
N GLU A 22 9.34 1.82 3.21
CA GLU A 22 10.61 2.38 3.68
C GLU A 22 10.92 2.02 5.13
N ALA A 23 9.89 1.89 5.97
CA ALA A 23 10.01 1.41 7.35
C ALA A 23 10.19 -0.12 7.47
N GLY A 24 10.27 -0.86 6.36
CA GLY A 24 10.52 -2.30 6.33
C GLY A 24 9.28 -3.18 6.51
N TYR A 25 8.09 -2.64 6.26
CA TYR A 25 6.87 -3.44 6.19
C TYR A 25 6.68 -4.04 4.79
N GLU A 26 6.31 -5.31 4.77
CA GLU A 26 5.77 -5.96 3.58
C GLU A 26 4.29 -5.56 3.46
N ILE A 27 3.93 -4.92 2.35
CA ILE A 27 2.58 -4.43 2.12
C ILE A 27 1.75 -5.53 1.46
N ILE A 28 0.61 -5.85 2.08
CA ILE A 28 -0.39 -6.78 1.57
C ILE A 28 -1.66 -5.98 1.26
N SER A 29 -2.22 -6.15 0.08
CA SER A 29 -3.46 -5.46 -0.31
C SER A 29 -4.16 -6.19 -1.45
N THR A 30 -5.46 -5.95 -1.62
CA THR A 30 -6.23 -6.49 -2.76
C THR A 30 -7.09 -5.42 -3.42
N GLY A 31 -7.65 -5.76 -4.59
CA GLY A 31 -8.65 -4.96 -5.29
C GLY A 31 -8.18 -3.54 -5.61
N GLY A 32 -9.04 -2.56 -5.35
CA GLY A 32 -8.75 -1.16 -5.68
C GLY A 32 -7.57 -0.56 -4.91
N THR A 33 -7.36 -0.98 -3.65
CA THR A 33 -6.24 -0.48 -2.83
C THR A 33 -4.91 -0.99 -3.37
N TYR A 34 -4.88 -2.27 -3.77
CA TYR A 34 -3.70 -2.87 -4.42
C TYR A 34 -3.35 -2.12 -5.70
N ASN A 35 -4.34 -1.83 -6.53
CA ASN A 35 -4.13 -1.14 -7.80
C ASN A 35 -3.56 0.28 -7.61
N SER A 36 -3.99 1.02 -6.59
CA SER A 36 -3.42 2.35 -6.27
C SER A 36 -1.95 2.25 -5.85
N LEU A 37 -1.65 1.34 -4.92
CA LEU A 37 -0.29 1.12 -4.42
C LEU A 37 0.66 0.66 -5.52
N ASN A 38 0.24 -0.31 -6.33
CA ASN A 38 1.04 -0.86 -7.42
C ASN A 38 1.31 0.20 -8.51
N LYS A 39 0.31 1.03 -8.86
CA LYS A 39 0.49 2.15 -9.80
C LYS A 39 1.47 3.21 -9.29
N ALA A 40 1.57 3.38 -7.98
CA ALA A 40 2.53 4.27 -7.34
C ALA A 40 3.95 3.68 -7.20
N GLY A 41 4.16 2.42 -7.62
CA GLY A 41 5.44 1.74 -7.51
C GLY A 41 5.74 1.18 -6.12
N VAL A 42 4.75 1.13 -5.22
CA VAL A 42 4.90 0.51 -3.90
C VAL A 42 5.00 -1.01 -4.07
N PRO A 43 6.02 -1.68 -3.50
CA PRO A 43 6.09 -3.14 -3.49
C PRO A 43 4.94 -3.75 -2.68
N VAL A 44 3.90 -4.23 -3.38
CA VAL A 44 2.67 -4.75 -2.77
C VAL A 44 2.33 -6.14 -3.31
N GLN A 45 1.95 -7.03 -2.39
CA GLN A 45 1.42 -8.37 -2.71
C GLN A 45 -0.10 -8.41 -2.59
#